data_AF-A0A7C6JWB3-F1
#
_entry.id   AF-A0A7C6JWB3-F1
#
_cell.length_a   1.000
_cell.length_b   1.000
_cell.length_c   1.000
_cell.angle_alpha   90.00
_cell.angle_beta   90.00
_cell.angle_gamma   90.00
#
_symmetry.space_group_name_H-M   'P 1'
#
loop_
_entity.id
_entity.type
_entity.pdbx_description
1 polymer ?
#
loop_
_entity_poly.entity_id
_entity_poly.type
_entity_poly.pdbx_seq_one_letter_code
_entity_poly.pdbx_strand_id
1 'polypeptide(L)'
;MCQFKSGIILKNRVFVANYDSHSEMLEELKIKDDYLGATKTFIRAELVPPKNEWWTDPDGWTVIIDQDVTPEWFELDKEKYIEDFKAAIKHWWNEHVLIDQKIEDLTSGYYRLKRCEVKKLLKDVQVMCDSSSVQRMCDSSSVQEMYGSSSVQEMYGSSSVQRMYGSSSVQEMYGSS
;
A
#
# COMPACT_ATOMS: atom_id res chain seq x y z
N MET A 1 -13.39 -7.23 3.68
CA MET A 1 -12.69 -6.02 3.17
C MET A 1 -11.47 -5.87 4.04
N CYS A 2 -10.29 -5.92 3.43
CA CYS A 2 -9.04 -5.98 4.17
C CYS A 2 -8.84 -4.73 5.03
N GLN A 3 -8.29 -4.87 6.25
CA GLN A 3 -8.24 -3.77 7.20
C GLN A 3 -7.01 -2.89 6.99
N PHE A 4 -5.82 -3.48 6.95
CA PHE A 4 -4.58 -2.79 6.55
C PHE A 4 -3.43 -3.78 6.32
N LYS A 5 -2.55 -3.43 5.37
CA LYS A 5 -1.48 -4.23 4.76
C LYS A 5 -1.68 -5.75 4.79
N SER A 6 -2.27 -6.26 3.71
CA SER A 6 -2.49 -7.69 3.50
C SER A 6 -1.27 -8.38 2.91
N GLY A 7 -1.17 -9.69 3.13
CA GLY A 7 -0.26 -10.54 2.40
C GLY A 7 -0.67 -12.00 2.45
N ILE A 8 -0.01 -12.79 1.60
CA ILE A 8 -0.18 -14.24 1.52
C ILE A 8 1.10 -14.90 2.03
N ILE A 9 0.99 -15.66 3.13
CA ILE A 9 2.10 -16.48 3.63
C ILE A 9 2.00 -17.85 2.95
N LEU A 10 3.08 -18.23 2.29
CA LEU A 10 3.28 -19.55 1.71
C LEU A 10 4.38 -20.26 2.51
N LYS A 11 4.42 -21.59 2.39
CA LYS A 11 5.41 -22.41 3.11
C LYS A 11 6.87 -21.99 2.87
N ASN A 12 7.18 -21.39 1.71
CA ASN A 12 8.53 -21.02 1.30
C ASN A 12 8.77 -19.51 1.13
N ARG A 13 7.75 -18.66 1.22
CA ARG A 13 7.88 -17.21 1.04
C ARG A 13 6.65 -16.47 1.54
N VAL A 14 6.80 -15.16 1.73
CA VAL A 14 5.68 -14.23 1.92
C VAL A 14 5.50 -13.42 0.64
N PHE A 15 4.24 -13.22 0.24
CA PHE A 15 3.86 -12.34 -0.85
C PHE A 15 3.12 -11.11 -0.32
N VAL A 16 3.65 -9.94 -0.64
CA VAL A 16 3.09 -8.62 -0.28
C VAL A 16 3.02 -7.79 -1.56
N ALA A 17 1.83 -7.36 -1.95
CA ALA A 17 1.62 -6.52 -3.13
C ALA A 17 1.48 -5.03 -2.76
N ASN A 18 1.39 -4.13 -3.74
CA ASN A 18 1.12 -2.70 -3.49
C ASN A 18 -0.36 -2.39 -3.20
N TYR A 19 -1.24 -3.35 -3.49
CA TYR A 19 -2.67 -3.31 -3.22
C TYR A 19 -3.04 -4.25 -2.05
N ASP A 20 -4.22 -4.05 -1.46
CA ASP A 20 -4.68 -4.74 -0.25
C ASP A 20 -5.95 -5.57 -0.58
N SER A 21 -5.77 -6.72 -1.23
CA SER A 21 -6.84 -7.65 -1.64
C SER A 21 -6.34 -9.08 -1.71
N HIS A 22 -6.72 -9.95 -0.76
CA HIS A 22 -6.26 -11.34 -0.78
C HIS A 22 -6.72 -12.11 -2.02
N SER A 23 -7.93 -11.82 -2.52
CA SER A 23 -8.45 -12.46 -3.73
C SER A 23 -7.60 -12.13 -4.96
N GLU A 24 -7.22 -10.86 -5.15
CA GLU A 24 -6.33 -10.44 -6.24
C GLU A 24 -4.92 -11.03 -6.06
N MET A 25 -4.39 -11.07 -4.84
CA MET A 25 -3.09 -11.69 -4.57
C MET A 25 -3.09 -13.18 -4.91
N LEU A 26 -4.15 -13.91 -4.53
CA LEU A 26 -4.28 -15.33 -4.84
C LEU A 26 -4.45 -15.56 -6.34
N GLU A 27 -5.21 -14.71 -7.04
CA GLU A 27 -5.33 -14.74 -8.50
C GLU A 27 -3.98 -14.51 -9.20
N GLU A 28 -3.20 -13.51 -8.77
CA GLU A 28 -1.86 -13.22 -9.29
C GLU A 28 -0.91 -14.41 -9.08
N LEU A 29 -1.00 -15.04 -7.90
CA LEU A 29 -0.25 -16.24 -7.57
C LEU A 29 -0.76 -17.51 -8.26
N LYS A 30 -1.91 -17.43 -8.97
CA LYS A 30 -2.62 -18.56 -9.58
C LYS A 30 -2.96 -19.65 -8.56
N ILE A 31 -3.32 -19.23 -7.35
CA ILE A 31 -3.75 -20.10 -6.26
C ILE A 31 -5.27 -19.96 -6.11
N LYS A 32 -5.95 -21.11 -6.04
CA LYS A 32 -7.39 -21.13 -5.84
C LYS A 32 -7.75 -20.86 -4.38
N ASP A 33 -8.59 -19.86 -4.15
CA ASP A 33 -9.14 -19.55 -2.83
C ASP A 33 -10.28 -20.53 -2.49
N ASP A 34 -9.92 -21.71 -1.97
CA ASP A 34 -10.86 -22.72 -1.49
C ASP A 34 -10.36 -23.40 -0.22
N TYR A 35 -11.21 -24.27 0.36
CA TYR A 35 -10.91 -24.99 1.59
C TYR A 35 -9.62 -25.82 1.50
N LEU A 36 -9.34 -26.44 0.35
CA LEU A 36 -8.11 -27.23 0.18
C LEU A 36 -6.89 -26.30 0.15
N GLY A 37 -7.00 -25.16 -0.52
CA GLY A 37 -6.00 -24.09 -0.52
C GLY A 37 -5.70 -23.57 0.89
N ALA A 38 -6.72 -23.18 1.64
CA ALA A 38 -6.57 -22.65 3.00
C ALA A 38 -6.01 -23.69 4.00
N THR A 39 -6.27 -24.99 3.79
CA THR A 39 -5.76 -26.06 4.66
C THR A 39 -4.38 -26.61 4.27
N LYS A 40 -3.86 -26.27 3.08
CA LYS A 40 -2.60 -26.88 2.59
C LYS A 40 -1.59 -25.89 2.02
N THR A 41 -2.03 -24.76 1.48
CA THR A 41 -1.22 -23.98 0.53
C THR A 41 -0.85 -22.61 1.07
N PHE A 42 -1.78 -21.89 1.68
CA PHE A 42 -1.59 -20.49 2.02
C PHE A 42 -2.22 -20.09 3.36
N ILE A 43 -1.75 -18.95 3.88
CA ILE A 43 -2.40 -18.17 4.92
C ILE A 43 -2.69 -16.78 4.37
N ARG A 44 -3.94 -16.32 4.50
CA ARG A 44 -4.30 -14.90 4.40
C ARG A 44 -3.99 -14.23 5.72
N ALA A 45 -3.11 -13.23 5.69
CA ALA A 45 -2.73 -12.47 6.86
C ALA A 45 -2.85 -10.97 6.59
N GLU A 46 -3.03 -10.21 7.66
CA GLU A 46 -3.03 -8.75 7.69
C GLU A 46 -2.14 -8.26 8.82
N LEU A 47 -1.43 -7.16 8.60
CA LEU A 47 -0.69 -6.47 9.64
C LEU A 47 -1.32 -5.10 9.86
N VAL A 48 -2.06 -4.97 10.97
CA VAL A 48 -2.96 -3.86 11.23
C VAL A 48 -2.34 -2.86 12.20
N PRO A 49 -2.18 -1.58 11.80
CA PRO A 49 -1.67 -0.53 12.65
C PRO A 49 -2.68 -0.16 13.73
N PRO A 50 -2.21 0.30 14.90
CA PRO A 50 -3.10 0.87 15.89
C PRO A 50 -3.86 2.06 15.29
N LYS A 51 -5.17 2.14 15.56
CA LYS A 51 -6.05 3.26 15.15
C LYS A 51 -6.05 3.56 13.63
N ASN A 52 -5.74 2.57 12.79
CA ASN A 52 -5.58 2.75 11.34
C ASN A 52 -4.47 3.75 10.96
N GLU A 53 -3.49 3.97 11.83
CA GLU A 53 -2.36 4.87 11.61
C GLU A 53 -1.23 4.16 10.87
N TRP A 54 -1.43 3.96 9.57
CA TRP A 54 -0.50 3.24 8.68
C TRP A 54 0.90 3.83 8.56
N TRP A 55 1.09 5.06 8.99
CA TRP A 55 2.38 5.74 9.02
C TRP A 55 3.17 5.47 10.31
N THR A 56 2.68 4.61 11.21
CA THR A 56 3.43 4.20 12.42
C THR A 56 4.38 3.04 12.11
N ASP A 57 5.38 2.80 12.96
CA ASP A 57 6.33 1.70 12.78
C ASP A 57 5.60 0.33 12.78
N PRO A 58 5.79 -0.51 11.74
CA PRO A 58 5.19 -1.85 11.66
C PRO A 58 5.49 -2.78 12.84
N ASP A 59 6.56 -2.55 13.62
CA ASP A 59 6.86 -3.37 14.80
C ASP A 59 5.76 -3.33 15.85
N GLY A 60 5.01 -2.23 15.91
CA GLY A 60 3.90 -2.04 16.84
C GLY A 60 2.55 -2.58 16.34
N TRP A 61 2.50 -3.16 15.15
CA TRP A 61 1.25 -3.55 14.50
C TRP A 61 0.80 -4.96 14.90
N THR A 62 -0.50 -5.19 14.80
CA THR A 62 -1.13 -6.46 15.19
C THR A 62 -1.32 -7.36 13.97
N VAL A 63 -0.90 -8.62 14.09
CA VAL A 63 -1.13 -9.62 13.03
C VAL A 63 -2.52 -10.21 13.20
N ILE A 64 -3.26 -10.27 12.10
CA ILE A 64 -4.55 -10.94 11.99
C ILE A 64 -4.43 -12.05 10.96
N ILE A 65 -4.90 -13.24 11.30
CA ILE A 65 -5.02 -14.36 10.37
C ILE A 65 -6.47 -14.39 9.87
N ASP A 66 -6.66 -14.17 8.57
CA ASP A 66 -7.98 -14.03 7.93
C ASP A 66 -8.45 -15.34 7.28
N GLN A 67 -8.47 -16.42 8.05
CA GLN A 67 -9.06 -17.70 7.65
C GLN A 67 -9.36 -18.60 8.85
N ASP A 68 -10.44 -19.38 8.74
CA ASP A 68 -10.92 -20.26 9.81
C ASP A 68 -10.09 -21.54 9.99
N VAL A 69 -9.38 -21.94 8.93
CA VAL A 69 -8.56 -23.15 8.88
C VAL A 69 -7.17 -22.81 8.40
N THR A 70 -6.15 -23.38 9.04
CA THR A 70 -4.75 -23.13 8.71
C THR A 70 -4.03 -24.45 8.35
N PRO A 71 -2.97 -24.42 7.53
CA PRO A 71 -2.20 -25.60 7.23
C PRO A 71 -1.37 -26.08 8.41
N GLU A 72 -1.18 -27.39 8.52
CA GLU A 72 -0.35 -28.02 9.55
C GLU A 72 1.08 -27.45 9.59
N TRP A 73 1.67 -27.17 8.43
CA TRP A 73 3.01 -26.59 8.35
C TRP A 73 3.09 -25.21 9.00
N PHE A 74 1.99 -24.45 9.02
CA PHE A 74 1.94 -23.13 9.64
C PHE A 74 1.84 -23.27 11.15
N GLU A 75 0.98 -24.16 11.65
CA GLU A 75 0.82 -24.37 13.09
C GLU A 75 2.06 -25.01 13.75
N LEU A 76 2.84 -25.81 13.00
CA LEU A 76 4.09 -26.40 13.49
C LEU A 76 5.17 -25.35 13.83
N ASP A 77 5.16 -24.18 13.17
CA ASP A 77 6.18 -23.13 13.35
C ASP A 77 5.59 -21.73 13.13
N LYS A 78 4.47 -21.48 13.82
CA LYS A 78 3.63 -20.30 13.60
C LYS A 78 4.37 -18.99 13.84
N GLU A 79 5.21 -18.96 14.87
CA GLU A 79 5.99 -17.78 15.25
C GLU A 79 6.91 -17.35 14.12
N LYS A 80 7.67 -18.29 13.55
CA LYS A 80 8.57 -18.01 12.42
C LYS A 80 7.81 -17.44 11.21
N TYR A 81 6.71 -18.04 10.80
CA TYR A 81 5.96 -17.53 9.64
C TYR A 81 5.36 -16.16 9.89
N ILE A 82 4.96 -15.87 11.14
CA ILE A 82 4.51 -14.54 11.55
C ILE A 82 5.66 -13.53 11.51
N GLU A 83 6.86 -13.91 11.97
CA GLU A 83 8.06 -13.07 11.90
C GLU A 83 8.46 -12.78 10.44
N ASP A 84 8.49 -13.79 9.57
CA ASP A 84 8.76 -13.63 8.14
C ASP A 84 7.74 -12.67 7.50
N PHE A 85 6.46 -12.78 7.89
CA PHE A 85 5.40 -11.89 7.42
C PHE A 85 5.60 -10.45 7.87
N LYS A 86 5.88 -10.23 9.16
CA LYS A 86 6.20 -8.91 9.71
C LYS A 86 7.41 -8.29 9.02
N ALA A 87 8.47 -9.07 8.80
CA ALA A 87 9.68 -8.63 8.14
C ALA A 87 9.41 -8.21 6.68
N ALA A 88 8.61 -8.98 5.93
CA ALA A 88 8.22 -8.65 4.57
C ALA A 88 7.43 -7.34 4.49
N ILE A 89 6.48 -7.13 5.40
CA ILE A 89 5.70 -5.88 5.46
C ILE A 89 6.57 -4.70 5.90
N LYS A 90 7.45 -4.89 6.89
CA LYS A 90 8.37 -3.83 7.32
C LYS A 90 9.31 -3.41 6.21
N HIS A 91 9.81 -4.36 5.44
CA HIS A 91 10.62 -4.08 4.25
C HIS A 91 9.84 -3.26 3.22
N TRP A 92 8.62 -3.70 2.86
CA TRP A 92 7.75 -2.93 1.97
C TRP A 92 7.47 -1.52 2.50
N TRP A 93 7.16 -1.38 3.79
CA TRP A 93 6.86 -0.10 4.43
C TRP A 93 8.03 0.88 4.30
N ASN A 94 9.26 0.43 4.58
CA ASN A 94 10.46 1.26 4.47
C ASN A 94 10.71 1.77 3.05
N GLU A 95 10.30 1.02 2.02
CA GLU A 95 10.48 1.41 0.62
C GLU A 95 9.39 2.35 0.10
N HIS A 96 8.16 2.23 0.61
CA HIS A 96 6.98 2.85 0.00
C HIS A 96 6.34 3.93 0.88
N VAL A 97 6.60 3.98 2.18
CA VAL A 97 6.00 4.96 3.10
C VAL A 97 6.97 6.11 3.39
N LEU A 98 6.55 7.32 3.03
CA LEU A 98 7.32 8.55 3.26
C LEU A 98 6.53 9.48 4.17
N ILE A 99 7.19 10.00 5.21
CA ILE A 99 6.55 10.76 6.30
C ILE A 99 7.36 12.02 6.60
N ASP A 100 6.70 13.18 6.66
CA ASP A 100 7.30 14.47 7.04
C ASP A 100 8.52 14.87 6.19
N GLN A 101 8.52 14.48 4.90
CA GLN A 101 9.65 14.73 3.99
C GLN A 101 9.37 15.85 3.00
N LYS A 102 10.43 16.60 2.65
CA LYS A 102 10.46 17.46 1.47
C LYS A 102 11.16 16.71 0.33
N ILE A 103 10.47 16.51 -0.78
CA ILE A 103 10.90 15.65 -1.88
C ILE A 103 10.94 16.48 -3.16
N GLU A 104 12.09 16.54 -3.82
CA GLU A 104 12.22 17.28 -5.07
C GLU A 104 11.42 16.62 -6.19
N ASP A 105 11.76 15.37 -6.56
CA ASP A 105 11.09 14.67 -7.65
C ASP A 105 10.83 13.20 -7.25
N LEU A 106 9.62 12.71 -7.51
CA LEU A 106 9.33 11.27 -7.60
C LEU A 106 8.99 10.92 -9.04
N THR A 107 9.63 9.88 -9.58
CA THR A 107 9.59 9.61 -11.02
C THR A 107 9.19 8.18 -11.40
N SER A 108 9.08 7.26 -10.46
CA SER A 108 8.63 5.88 -10.72
C SER A 108 8.26 5.20 -9.41
N GLY A 109 7.52 4.09 -9.47
CA GLY A 109 7.18 3.29 -8.30
C GLY A 109 5.88 3.71 -7.62
N TYR A 110 5.65 3.17 -6.43
CA TYR A 110 4.44 3.41 -5.63
C TYR A 110 4.83 3.99 -4.26
N TYR A 111 4.15 5.05 -3.81
CA TYR A 111 4.41 5.63 -2.49
C TYR A 111 3.14 6.02 -1.74
N ARG A 112 3.16 5.90 -0.42
CA ARG A 112 2.18 6.50 0.48
C ARG A 112 2.84 7.66 1.23
N LEU A 113 2.30 8.85 1.05
CA LEU A 113 2.86 10.10 1.56
C LEU A 113 2.02 10.59 2.73
N LYS A 114 2.65 10.81 3.88
CA LYS A 114 2.02 11.42 5.05
C LYS A 114 2.73 12.72 5.41
N ARG A 115 2.04 13.85 5.32
CA ARG A 115 2.60 15.18 5.64
C ARG A 115 3.88 15.50 4.85
N CYS A 116 3.96 15.05 3.60
CA CYS A 116 5.09 15.35 2.73
C CYS A 116 4.83 16.58 1.87
N GLU A 117 5.91 17.26 1.49
CA GLU A 117 5.93 18.31 0.49
C GLU A 117 6.70 17.80 -0.75
N VAL A 118 6.00 17.45 -1.82
CA VAL A 118 6.59 16.98 -3.07
C VAL A 118 6.57 18.11 -4.08
N LYS A 119 7.73 18.42 -4.66
CA LYS A 119 7.80 19.46 -5.70
C LYS A 119 7.34 18.92 -7.05
N LYS A 120 7.75 17.72 -7.47
CA LYS A 120 7.23 17.11 -8.71
C LYS A 120 6.91 15.62 -8.60
N LEU A 121 5.75 15.25 -9.14
CA LEU A 121 5.45 13.88 -9.56
C LEU A 121 5.57 13.81 -11.09
N LEU A 122 6.40 12.88 -11.57
CA LEU A 122 6.76 12.76 -12.98
C LEU A 122 6.61 11.31 -13.48
N LYS A 123 6.67 11.14 -14.80
CA LYS A 123 6.57 9.86 -15.52
C LYS A 123 5.39 9.01 -15.09
N ASP A 124 5.60 7.81 -14.53
CA ASP A 124 4.60 6.81 -14.20
C ASP A 124 4.47 6.56 -12.69
N VAL A 125 5.00 7.45 -11.85
CA VAL A 125 4.89 7.30 -10.40
C VAL A 125 3.42 7.29 -9.96
N GLN A 126 3.12 6.43 -9.00
CA GLN A 126 1.80 6.34 -8.36
C GLN A 126 1.93 6.69 -6.88
N VAL A 127 1.06 7.55 -6.38
CA VAL A 127 1.07 7.91 -4.96
C VAL A 127 -0.31 7.89 -4.31
N MET A 128 -0.34 7.71 -3.00
CA MET A 128 -1.44 8.07 -2.13
C MET A 128 -0.98 9.24 -1.26
N CYS A 129 -1.79 10.29 -1.16
CA CYS A 129 -1.44 11.50 -0.40
C CYS A 129 -2.36 11.67 0.81
N ASP A 130 -1.80 11.62 2.02
CA ASP A 130 -2.49 12.00 3.24
C ASP A 130 -1.85 13.25 3.83
N SER A 131 -2.63 14.33 3.87
CA SER A 131 -2.21 15.64 4.37
C SER A 131 -0.89 16.11 3.73
N SER A 132 -0.68 15.77 2.45
CA SER A 132 0.56 16.02 1.71
C SER A 132 0.31 16.96 0.53
N SER A 133 1.29 17.81 0.21
CA SER A 133 1.20 18.77 -0.89
C SER A 133 2.10 18.36 -2.05
N VAL A 134 1.58 18.43 -3.27
CA VAL A 134 2.33 18.25 -4.52
C VAL A 134 2.29 19.56 -5.29
N GLN A 135 3.45 20.13 -5.64
CA GLN A 135 3.49 21.36 -6.41
C GLN A 135 3.15 21.12 -7.88
N ARG A 136 3.77 20.13 -8.53
CA ARG A 136 3.48 19.81 -9.95
C ARG A 136 3.30 18.32 -10.18
N MET A 137 2.27 17.96 -10.93
CA MET A 137 2.09 16.63 -11.50
C MET A 137 2.20 16.70 -13.02
N CYS A 138 3.06 15.89 -13.61
CA CYS A 138 3.29 15.85 -15.06
C CYS A 138 3.24 14.42 -15.61
N ASP A 139 3.39 14.29 -16.93
CA ASP A 139 3.46 13.02 -17.66
C ASP A 139 2.23 12.13 -17.41
N SER A 140 2.43 10.89 -16.99
CA SER A 140 1.39 9.92 -16.63
C SER A 140 1.34 9.68 -15.11
N SER A 141 1.89 10.61 -14.31
CA SER A 141 1.94 10.44 -12.86
C SER A 141 0.52 10.43 -12.29
N SER A 142 0.30 9.63 -11.26
CA SER A 142 -1.04 9.42 -10.71
C SER A 142 -1.07 9.52 -9.19
N VAL A 143 -2.12 10.16 -8.69
CA VAL A 143 -2.52 10.09 -7.29
C VAL A 143 -3.76 9.22 -7.23
N GLN A 144 -3.66 8.05 -6.59
CA GLN A 144 -4.81 7.16 -6.44
C GLN A 144 -5.84 7.79 -5.49
N GLU A 145 -5.40 8.23 -4.32
CA GLU A 145 -6.29 8.80 -3.31
C GLU A 145 -5.63 9.97 -2.58
N MET A 146 -6.42 11.03 -2.37
CA MET A 146 -6.05 12.18 -1.55
C MET A 146 -6.94 12.24 -0.30
N TYR A 147 -6.30 12.33 0.87
CA TYR A 147 -6.94 12.41 2.18
C TYR A 147 -6.53 13.66 2.96
N GLY A 148 -7.33 14.03 3.96
CA GLY A 148 -7.03 15.13 4.88
C GLY A 148 -7.00 16.47 4.15
N SER A 149 -5.91 17.23 4.33
CA SER A 149 -5.66 18.50 3.65
C SER A 149 -4.68 18.37 2.49
N SER A 150 -4.66 17.22 1.81
CA SER A 150 -3.77 17.01 0.66
C SER A 150 -4.07 17.96 -0.48
N SER A 151 -3.04 18.45 -1.18
CA SER A 151 -3.24 19.40 -2.27
C SER A 151 -2.32 19.13 -3.46
N VAL A 152 -2.83 19.30 -4.68
CA VAL A 152 -2.01 19.42 -5.88
C VAL A 152 -2.16 20.84 -6.41
N GLN A 153 -1.06 21.55 -6.64
CA GLN A 153 -1.12 22.91 -7.16
C GLN A 153 -1.36 22.90 -8.68
N GLU A 154 -0.49 22.27 -9.46
CA GLU A 154 -0.60 22.24 -10.92
C GLU A 154 -0.58 20.80 -11.44
N MET A 155 -1.55 20.45 -12.30
CA MET A 155 -1.59 19.18 -13.04
C MET A 155 -1.43 19.41 -14.54
N TYR A 156 -0.54 18.65 -15.18
CA TYR A 156 -0.23 18.71 -16.60
C TYR A 156 -0.25 17.32 -17.26
N GLY A 157 -0.33 17.29 -18.59
CA GLY A 157 -0.18 16.07 -19.39
C GLY A 157 -1.33 15.09 -19.18
N SER A 158 -1.00 13.81 -19.06
CA SER A 158 -1.95 12.71 -18.80
C SER A 158 -2.03 12.37 -17.31
N SER A 159 -1.59 13.28 -16.43
CA SER A 159 -1.61 13.05 -14.99
C SER A 159 -3.04 12.94 -14.46
N SER A 160 -3.23 12.14 -13.41
CA SER A 160 -4.58 11.84 -12.90
C SER A 160 -4.64 11.81 -11.38
N VAL A 161 -5.78 12.24 -10.84
CA VAL A 161 -6.18 12.06 -9.44
C VAL A 161 -7.48 11.26 -9.46
N GLN A 162 -7.51 10.05 -8.89
CA GLN A 162 -8.69 9.21 -9.00
C GLN A 162 -9.76 9.55 -7.96
N ARG A 163 -9.36 9.73 -6.68
CA ARG A 163 -10.29 10.02 -5.58
C ARG A 163 -9.74 11.08 -4.66
N MET A 164 -10.63 11.95 -4.18
CA MET A 164 -10.31 13.03 -3.25
C MET A 164 -11.31 13.03 -2.11
N TYR A 165 -10.80 13.11 -0.88
CA TYR A 165 -11.58 13.07 0.35
C TYR A 165 -11.15 14.20 1.29
N GLY A 166 -12.02 14.52 2.27
CA GLY A 166 -11.75 15.58 3.25
C GLY A 166 -11.71 16.96 2.61
N SER A 167 -10.67 17.73 2.93
CA SER A 167 -10.44 19.07 2.38
C SER A 167 -9.44 19.06 1.23
N SER A 168 -9.29 17.91 0.56
CA SER A 168 -8.31 17.76 -0.51
C SER A 168 -8.67 18.62 -1.74
N SER A 169 -7.67 19.17 -2.42
CA SER A 169 -7.90 20.07 -3.57
C SER A 169 -6.86 19.91 -4.69
N VAL A 170 -7.30 20.09 -5.94
CA VAL A 170 -6.45 20.38 -7.10
C VAL A 170 -6.73 21.81 -7.52
N GLN A 171 -5.71 22.67 -7.65
CA GLN A 171 -5.93 24.08 -7.96
C GLN A 171 -6.04 24.34 -9.46
N GLU A 172 -5.05 23.90 -10.23
CA GLU A 172 -4.99 24.15 -11.67
C GLU A 172 -4.77 22.86 -12.44
N MET A 173 -5.53 22.69 -13.53
CA MET A 173 -5.42 21.54 -14.42
C MET A 173 -5.28 22.01 -15.85
N TYR A 174 -4.19 21.59 -16.50
CA TYR A 174 -3.81 21.95 -17.85
C TYR A 174 -3.77 20.70 -18.72
N GLY A 175 -4.80 20.51 -19.55
CA GLY A 175 -4.82 19.45 -20.56
C GLY A 175 -4.22 19.91 -21.89
N SER A 176 -3.61 18.99 -22.62
CA SER A 176 -3.42 19.14 -24.07
C SER A 176 -4.71 18.78 -24.79
N SER A 177 -5.14 19.63 -25.73
CA SER A 177 -6.28 19.40 -26.63
C SER A 177 -6.02 18.27 -27.60
#